data_AF-A0A7R8VJ61-F1
#
_entry.id   AF-A0A7R8VJ61-F1
#
_cell.length_a   1.000
_cell.length_b   1.000
_cell.length_c   1.000
_cell.angle_alpha   90.00
_cell.angle_beta   90.00
_cell.angle_gamma   90.00
#
_symmetry.space_group_name_H-M   'P 1'
#
loop_
_entity.id
_entity.type
_entity.pdbx_description
1 polymer ?
#
loop_
_entity_poly.entity_id
_entity_poly.type
_entity_poly.pdbx_seq_one_letter_code
_entity_poly.pdbx_strand_id
1 'polypeptide(L)'
;MRAVIEEGEVEVSARMQDLALAEGALPRHLLTALFTQGLDGRLLTHRQLSRHLVGLWVTGHPTTMGLLKRIMPSGLLSYLDSEESVPSSNLEQERLNTRDNLKMAQDHASKNRKGPQWVAIERQLRVVEKHVEVSEAGFLEPLSLSFHFK
;
A
#
# COMPACT_ATOMS: atom_id res chain seq x y z
N MET A 1 -7.05 5.75 8.49
CA MET A 1 -6.56 6.08 9.84
C MET A 1 -5.05 6.17 9.90
N ARG A 2 -4.29 5.14 9.47
CA ARG A 2 -2.81 5.17 9.41
C ARG A 2 -2.23 6.48 8.84
N ALA A 3 -2.59 6.84 7.60
CA ALA A 3 -2.10 8.07 6.96
C ALA A 3 -2.48 9.35 7.74
N VAL A 4 -3.64 9.37 8.41
CA VAL A 4 -4.08 10.56 9.16
C VAL A 4 -3.24 10.76 10.42
N ILE A 5 -2.76 9.68 11.05
CA ILE A 5 -1.92 9.77 12.25
C ILE A 5 -0.45 10.02 11.89
N GLU A 6 0.03 9.44 10.78
CA GLU A 6 1.42 9.60 10.31
C GLU A 6 1.69 10.94 9.63
N GLU A 7 0.73 11.45 8.85
CA GLU A 7 0.90 12.65 8.02
C GLU A 7 0.11 13.86 8.56
N GLY A 8 -0.72 13.66 9.58
CA GLY A 8 -1.56 14.70 10.17
C GLY A 8 -0.81 15.61 11.15
N GLU A 9 -1.36 16.80 11.37
CA GLU A 9 -0.89 17.67 12.45
C GLU A 9 -1.07 16.99 13.81
N VAL A 10 -0.20 17.32 14.76
CA VAL A 10 -0.14 16.71 16.10
C VAL A 10 -1.50 16.74 16.80
N GLU A 11 -2.25 17.84 16.68
CA GLU A 11 -3.59 17.99 17.27
C GLU A 11 -4.61 17.04 16.65
N VAL A 12 -4.59 16.89 15.32
CA VAL A 12 -5.50 15.99 14.59
C VAL A 12 -5.18 14.54 14.93
N SER A 13 -3.90 14.20 15.01
CA SER A 13 -3.43 12.87 15.41
C SER A 13 -3.87 12.54 16.84
N ALA A 14 -3.69 13.45 17.80
CA ALA A 14 -4.14 13.27 19.18
C ALA A 14 -5.66 13.05 19.27
N ARG A 15 -6.44 13.89 18.57
CA ARG A 15 -7.90 13.72 18.54
C ARG A 15 -8.33 12.39 17.93
N MET A 16 -7.63 11.91 16.91
CA MET A 16 -7.89 10.60 16.31
C MET A 16 -7.56 9.45 17.27
N GLN A 17 -6.50 9.60 18.07
CA GLN A 17 -6.14 8.63 19.13
C GLN A 17 -7.21 8.59 20.22
N ASP A 18 -7.73 9.74 20.65
CA ASP A 18 -8.84 9.82 21.61
C ASP A 18 -10.11 9.13 21.10
N LEU A 19 -10.48 9.37 19.82
CA LEU A 19 -11.62 8.71 19.20
C LEU A 19 -11.42 7.19 19.12
N ALA A 20 -10.24 6.73 18.72
CA ALA A 20 -9.91 5.32 18.68
C ALA A 20 -10.00 4.66 20.07
N LEU A 21 -9.65 5.40 21.12
CA LEU A 21 -9.80 4.94 22.51
C LEU A 21 -11.27 4.88 22.93
N ALA A 22 -12.05 5.93 22.63
CA ALA A 22 -13.47 6.03 22.96
C ALA A 22 -14.34 4.96 22.27
N GLU A 23 -14.02 4.62 21.01
CA GLU A 23 -14.71 3.58 20.25
C GLU A 23 -14.25 2.15 20.60
N GLY A 24 -13.23 2.01 21.46
CA GLY A 24 -12.66 0.70 21.80
C GLY A 24 -11.90 0.06 20.63
N ALA A 25 -11.39 0.86 19.69
CA ALA A 25 -10.60 0.38 18.57
C ALA A 25 -9.26 -0.23 19.04
N LEU A 26 -8.60 0.41 20.01
CA LEU A 26 -7.33 -0.07 20.58
C LEU A 26 -7.41 -1.54 21.06
N PRO A 27 -8.28 -1.93 22.02
CA PRO A 27 -8.34 -3.30 22.50
C PRO A 27 -8.75 -4.31 21.41
N ARG A 28 -9.59 -3.91 20.45
CA ARG A 28 -10.01 -4.77 19.32
C ARG A 28 -8.84 -5.09 18.39
N HIS A 29 -8.05 -4.09 18.03
CA HIS A 29 -6.88 -4.31 17.20
C HIS A 29 -5.73 -4.95 17.97
N LEU A 30 -5.61 -4.74 19.28
CA LEU A 30 -4.65 -5.47 20.12
C LEU A 30 -4.95 -6.97 20.14
N LEU A 31 -6.22 -7.37 20.28
CA LEU A 31 -6.63 -8.77 20.17
C LEU A 31 -6.25 -9.34 18.79
N THR A 32 -6.53 -8.61 17.73
CA THR A 32 -6.20 -9.00 16.35
C THR A 32 -4.68 -9.14 16.17
N ALA A 33 -3.89 -8.20 16.72
CA ALA A 33 -2.43 -8.15 16.62
C ALA A 33 -1.75 -9.36 17.30
N LEU A 34 -2.28 -9.77 18.45
CA LEU A 34 -1.70 -10.80 19.31
C LEU A 34 -2.20 -12.22 18.98
N PHE A 35 -3.49 -12.38 18.67
CA PHE A 35 -4.13 -13.71 18.63
C PHE A 35 -4.53 -14.17 17.23
N THR A 36 -4.43 -13.34 16.19
CA THR A 36 -4.70 -13.82 14.82
C THR A 36 -3.62 -14.81 14.40
N GLN A 37 -4.01 -16.04 14.10
CA GLN A 37 -3.15 -17.14 13.63
C GLN A 37 -3.67 -17.71 12.31
N GLY A 38 -2.83 -18.49 11.62
CA GLY A 38 -3.19 -19.21 10.40
C GLY A 38 -2.39 -18.81 9.16
N LEU A 39 -2.77 -19.39 8.02
CA LEU A 39 -2.11 -19.20 6.72
C LEU A 39 -2.92 -18.33 5.75
N ASP A 40 -4.13 -17.90 6.12
CA ASP A 40 -4.95 -17.01 5.29
C ASP A 40 -4.28 -15.64 5.16
N GLY A 41 -3.86 -15.31 3.93
CA GLY A 41 -3.17 -14.08 3.64
C GLY A 41 -3.95 -12.83 4.00
N ARG A 42 -5.28 -12.85 3.93
CA ARG A 42 -6.15 -11.72 4.29
C ARG A 42 -6.16 -11.47 5.81
N LEU A 43 -6.16 -12.54 6.60
CA LEU A 43 -6.09 -12.41 8.06
C LEU A 43 -4.71 -11.94 8.51
N LEU A 44 -3.65 -12.39 7.84
CA LEU A 44 -2.29 -11.97 8.10
C LEU A 44 -2.05 -10.49 7.76
N THR A 45 -2.60 -9.98 6.65
CA THR A 45 -2.53 -8.54 6.33
C THR A 45 -3.30 -7.70 7.35
N HIS A 46 -4.48 -8.16 7.79
CA HIS A 46 -5.25 -7.49 8.83
C HIS A 46 -4.52 -7.46 10.19
N ARG A 47 -3.82 -8.54 10.55
CA ARG A 47 -2.96 -8.61 11.74
C ARG A 47 -1.84 -7.59 11.69
N GLN A 48 -1.13 -7.49 10.56
CA GLN A 48 -0.04 -6.53 10.38
C GLN A 48 -0.52 -5.09 10.48
N LEU A 49 -1.63 -4.77 9.80
CA LEU A 49 -2.25 -3.46 9.90
C LEU A 49 -2.63 -3.13 11.35
N SER A 50 -3.20 -4.10 12.07
CA SER A 50 -3.60 -3.91 13.47
C SER A 50 -2.41 -3.61 14.38
N ARG A 51 -1.28 -4.30 14.20
CA ARG A 51 -0.04 -4.01 14.95
C ARG A 51 0.46 -2.60 14.71
N HIS A 52 0.45 -2.17 13.45
CA HIS A 52 0.86 -0.82 13.08
C HIS A 52 -0.03 0.24 13.72
N LEU A 53 -1.35 0.05 13.66
CA LEU A 53 -2.31 0.97 14.30
C LEU A 53 -2.14 1.03 15.83
N VAL A 54 -1.90 -0.11 16.49
CA VAL A 54 -1.64 -0.13 17.93
C VAL A 54 -0.41 0.72 18.27
N GLY A 55 0.67 0.61 17.50
CA GLY A 55 1.85 1.47 17.67
C GLY A 55 1.51 2.95 17.52
N LEU A 56 0.83 3.31 16.43
CA LEU A 56 0.42 4.70 16.16
C LEU A 56 -0.51 5.29 17.22
N TRP A 57 -1.38 4.49 17.84
CA TRP A 57 -2.29 5.00 18.87
C TRP A 57 -1.65 5.20 20.24
N VAL A 58 -0.58 4.46 20.52
CA VAL A 58 0.11 4.48 21.81
C VAL A 58 1.23 5.52 21.81
N THR A 59 1.94 5.69 20.69
CA THR A 59 3.06 6.63 20.59
C THR A 59 2.61 8.07 20.84
N GLY A 60 3.26 8.73 21.79
CA GLY A 60 2.99 10.12 22.15
C GLY A 60 1.66 10.37 22.87
N HIS A 61 0.88 9.34 23.17
CA HIS A 61 -0.45 9.49 23.79
C HIS A 61 -0.50 8.92 25.21
N PRO A 62 -0.44 9.76 26.26
CA PRO A 62 -0.31 9.30 27.64
C PRO A 62 -1.52 8.48 28.11
N THR A 63 -2.73 8.84 27.67
CA THR A 63 -3.97 8.13 28.03
C THR A 63 -3.99 6.71 27.46
N THR A 64 -3.62 6.55 26.18
CA THR A 64 -3.57 5.23 25.52
C THR A 64 -2.48 4.38 26.13
N MET A 65 -1.29 4.95 26.38
CA MET A 65 -0.19 4.26 27.06
C MET A 65 -0.59 3.81 28.48
N GLY A 66 -1.31 4.66 29.21
CA GLY A 66 -1.84 4.33 30.53
C GLY A 66 -2.83 3.16 30.51
N LEU A 67 -3.67 3.06 29.47
CA LEU A 67 -4.54 1.90 29.28
C LEU A 67 -3.71 0.65 28.94
N LEU A 68 -2.75 0.74 28.02
CA LEU A 68 -1.92 -0.38 27.61
C LEU A 68 -1.17 -0.99 28.82
N LYS A 69 -0.58 -0.13 29.67
CA LYS A 69 0.11 -0.54 30.90
C LYS A 69 -0.79 -1.27 31.90
N ARG A 70 -2.10 -1.02 31.87
CA ARG A 70 -3.08 -1.62 32.78
C ARG A 70 -3.58 -2.98 32.29
N ILE A 71 -3.69 -3.16 30.97
CA ILE A 71 -4.22 -4.39 30.36
C ILE A 71 -3.14 -5.43 30.08
N MET A 72 -1.88 -5.01 29.92
CA MET A 72 -0.77 -5.90 29.61
C MET A 72 -0.05 -6.40 30.87
N PRO A 73 0.36 -7.69 30.91
CA PRO A 73 1.27 -8.19 31.93
C PRO A 73 2.59 -7.41 31.96
N SER A 74 3.12 -7.16 33.15
CA SER A 74 4.37 -6.41 33.34
C SER A 74 5.56 -7.01 32.58
N GLY A 75 5.66 -8.35 32.51
CA GLY A 75 6.73 -9.02 31.78
C GLY A 75 6.72 -8.73 30.27
N LEU A 76 5.53 -8.59 29.65
CA LEU A 76 5.44 -8.22 28.24
C LEU A 76 5.75 -6.73 28.02
N LEU A 77 5.38 -5.87 28.96
CA LEU A 77 5.74 -4.46 28.90
C LEU A 77 7.25 -4.27 28.99
N SER A 78 7.93 -4.99 29.87
CA SER A 78 9.39 -4.99 29.97
C SER A 78 10.07 -5.47 28.69
N TYR A 79 9.44 -6.38 27.93
CA TYR A 79 9.99 -6.84 26.66
C TYR A 79 9.91 -5.77 25.55
N LEU A 80 9.00 -4.80 25.64
CA LEU A 80 8.94 -3.68 24.68
C LEU A 80 10.17 -2.76 24.76
N ASP A 81 10.82 -2.71 25.92
CA ASP A 81 12.04 -1.95 26.16
C ASP A 81 13.32 -2.79 25.92
N SER A 82 13.18 -4.04 25.48
CA SER A 82 14.32 -4.94 25.22
C SER A 82 15.05 -4.56 23.93
N GLU A 83 16.38 -4.58 23.97
CA GLU A 83 17.24 -4.42 22.77
C GLU A 83 17.44 -5.74 21.99
N GLU A 84 16.84 -6.84 22.46
CA GLU A 84 16.96 -8.14 21.81
C GLU A 84 16.32 -8.13 20.40
N SER A 85 17.03 -8.67 19.42
CA SER A 85 16.51 -8.80 18.06
C SER A 85 15.42 -9.87 17.98
N VAL A 86 14.37 -9.61 17.19
CA VAL A 86 13.33 -10.60 16.92
C VAL A 86 13.93 -11.85 16.27
N PRO A 87 13.65 -13.07 16.79
CA PRO A 87 14.13 -14.32 16.21
C PRO A 87 13.74 -14.47 14.74
N SER A 88 14.62 -15.07 13.92
CA SER A 88 14.40 -15.23 12.48
C SER A 88 13.14 -16.02 12.12
N SER A 89 12.74 -16.99 12.96
CA SER A 89 11.49 -17.75 12.82
C SER A 89 10.23 -16.93 13.06
N ASN A 90 10.34 -15.79 13.75
CA ASN A 90 9.24 -14.90 14.09
C ASN A 90 9.21 -13.64 13.21
N LEU A 91 10.15 -13.50 12.27
CA LEU A 91 10.12 -12.43 11.29
C LEU A 91 8.89 -12.60 10.40
N GLU A 92 8.00 -11.62 10.47
CA GLU A 92 6.82 -11.61 9.63
C GLU A 92 7.16 -11.06 8.24
N GLN A 93 6.70 -11.78 7.22
CA GLN A 93 6.79 -11.30 5.84
C GLN A 93 5.94 -10.04 5.68
N GLU A 94 6.50 -8.95 5.18
CA GLU A 94 5.77 -7.70 4.95
C GLU A 94 4.70 -7.90 3.87
N ARG A 95 3.42 -7.71 4.24
CA ARG A 95 2.27 -7.87 3.31
C ARG A 95 1.45 -6.60 3.12
N LEU A 96 1.81 -5.52 3.82
CA LEU A 96 1.14 -4.24 3.65
C LEU A 96 1.70 -3.56 2.41
N ASN A 97 0.85 -3.35 1.39
CA ASN A 97 1.23 -2.50 0.27
C ASN A 97 1.42 -1.07 0.78
N THR A 98 2.64 -0.52 0.70
CA THR A 98 2.91 0.89 0.96
C THR A 98 2.18 1.73 -0.07
N ARG A 99 1.04 2.30 0.32
CA ARG A 99 0.22 3.17 -0.51
C ARG A 99 0.71 4.60 -0.35
N ASP A 100 1.57 5.01 -1.27
CA ASP A 100 2.14 6.35 -1.30
C ASP A 100 1.12 7.35 -1.88
N ASN A 101 0.44 8.07 -0.99
CA ASN A 101 -0.57 9.06 -1.37
C ASN A 101 0.03 10.22 -2.18
N LEU A 102 1.29 10.57 -1.94
CA LEU A 102 2.00 11.61 -2.68
C LEU A 102 2.27 11.15 -4.11
N LYS A 103 2.79 9.94 -4.30
CA LYS A 103 2.98 9.36 -5.63
C LYS A 103 1.66 9.23 -6.37
N MET A 104 0.59 8.80 -5.69
CA MET A 104 -0.74 8.75 -6.28
C MET A 104 -1.23 10.14 -6.70
N ALA A 105 -1.07 11.16 -5.87
CA ALA A 105 -1.45 12.53 -6.21
C ALA A 105 -0.63 13.08 -7.38
N GLN A 106 0.67 12.79 -7.44
CA GLN A 106 1.55 13.13 -8.56
C GLN A 106 1.16 12.41 -9.85
N ASP A 107 0.84 11.11 -9.78
CA ASP A 107 0.36 10.30 -10.90
C ASP A 107 -1.00 10.83 -11.40
N HIS A 108 -1.91 11.21 -10.49
CA HIS A 108 -3.19 11.82 -10.84
C HIS A 108 -3.02 13.22 -11.46
N ALA A 109 -2.15 14.06 -10.90
CA ALA A 109 -1.86 15.40 -11.43
C ALA A 109 -1.17 15.34 -12.80
N SER A 110 -0.24 14.40 -12.99
CA SER A 110 0.44 14.18 -14.27
C SER A 110 -0.50 13.59 -15.33
N LYS A 111 -1.42 12.69 -14.96
CA LYS A 111 -2.51 12.24 -15.86
C LYS A 111 -3.43 13.39 -16.27
N ASN A 112 -3.75 14.29 -15.34
CA ASN A 112 -4.63 15.43 -15.61
C ASN A 112 -3.96 16.51 -16.48
N ARG A 113 -2.62 16.53 -16.57
CA ARG A 113 -1.88 17.39 -17.52
C ARG A 113 -1.97 16.90 -18.97
N LYS A 114 -2.23 15.61 -19.19
CA LYS A 114 -2.55 15.09 -20.53
C LYS A 114 -4.02 15.42 -20.83
N GLY A 115 -4.26 16.66 -21.24
CA GLY A 115 -5.60 17.12 -21.59
C GLY A 115 -6.28 16.24 -22.64
N PRO A 116 -7.61 16.30 -22.80
CA PRO A 116 -8.38 15.46 -23.74
C PRO A 116 -7.84 15.51 -25.18
N GLN A 117 -7.24 16.64 -25.56
CA GLN A 117 -6.60 16.86 -26.85
C GLN A 117 -5.37 15.96 -27.07
N TRP A 118 -4.56 15.70 -26.04
CA TRP A 118 -3.41 14.79 -26.12
C TRP A 118 -3.85 13.33 -26.30
N VAL A 119 -4.94 12.94 -25.65
CA VAL A 119 -5.53 11.60 -25.81
C VAL A 119 -6.09 11.42 -27.22
N ALA A 120 -6.67 12.48 -27.80
CA ALA A 120 -7.13 12.47 -29.19
C ALA A 120 -5.95 12.37 -30.17
N ILE A 121 -4.87 13.13 -29.93
CA ILE A 121 -3.64 13.08 -30.74
C ILE A 121 -2.99 11.69 -30.66
N GLU A 122 -2.85 11.09 -29.47
CA GLU A 122 -2.30 9.73 -29.32
C GLU A 122 -3.13 8.68 -30.10
N ARG A 123 -4.47 8.80 -30.11
CA ARG A 123 -5.33 7.91 -30.91
C ARG A 123 -5.10 8.08 -32.41
N GLN A 124 -5.01 9.32 -32.88
CA GLN A 124 -4.74 9.61 -34.30
C GLN A 124 -3.36 9.10 -34.72
N LEU A 125 -2.35 9.27 -33.85
CA LEU A 125 -0.99 8.80 -34.09
C LEU A 125 -0.93 7.26 -34.25
N ARG A 126 -1.64 6.52 -33.38
CA ARG A 126 -1.75 5.05 -33.49
C ARG A 126 -2.46 4.59 -34.76
N VAL A 127 -3.46 5.36 -35.22
CA VAL A 127 -4.13 5.06 -36.49
C VAL A 127 -3.16 5.25 -37.65
N VAL A 128 -2.38 6.34 -37.66
CA VAL A 128 -1.36 6.59 -38.68
C VAL A 128 -0.28 5.52 -38.66
N GLU A 129 0.24 5.17 -37.48
CA GLU A 129 1.22 4.09 -37.30
C GLU A 129 0.72 2.77 -37.89
N LYS A 130 -0.53 2.38 -37.58
CA LYS A 130 -1.14 1.19 -38.17
C LYS A 130 -1.28 1.27 -39.70
N HIS A 131 -1.56 2.44 -40.26
CA HIS A 131 -1.63 2.60 -41.71
C HIS A 131 -0.24 2.54 -42.36
N VAL A 132 0.79 3.05 -41.69
CA VAL A 132 2.18 2.93 -42.13
C VAL A 132 2.61 1.47 -42.12
N GLU A 133 2.32 0.72 -41.04
CA GLU A 133 2.59 -0.72 -40.97
C GLU A 133 1.84 -1.50 -42.06
N VAL A 134 0.59 -1.13 -42.35
CA VAL A 134 -0.21 -1.76 -43.42
C VAL A 134 0.33 -1.39 -44.80
N SER A 135 0.83 -0.16 -44.99
CA SER A 135 1.46 0.26 -46.24
C SER A 135 2.83 -0.38 -46.45
N GLU A 136 3.63 -0.57 -45.40
CA GLU A 136 4.88 -1.36 -45.45
C GLU A 136 4.60 -2.85 -45.70
N ALA A 137 3.55 -3.41 -45.08
CA ALA A 137 3.11 -4.78 -45.36
C ALA A 137 2.57 -4.94 -46.79
N GLY A 138 1.97 -3.90 -47.38
CA GLY A 138 1.55 -3.87 -48.78
C GLY A 138 2.70 -3.72 -49.79
N PHE A 139 3.91 -3.35 -49.33
CA PHE A 139 5.10 -3.24 -50.18
C PHE A 139 5.98 -4.51 -50.14
N LEU A 140 5.66 -5.47 -49.26
CA LEU A 140 6.38 -6.73 -49.07
C LEU A 140 5.49 -7.96 -49.37
N GLU A 141 4.78 -7.95 -50.50
CA GLU A 141 4.40 -9.21 -51.17
C GLU A 141 5.64 -9.79 -51.87
N PRO A 142 5.91 -11.10 -51.76
CA PRO A 142 7.20 -11.69 -52.08
C PRO A 142 7.44 -11.75 -53.59
N LEU A 143 8.58 -11.20 -54.05
CA LEU A 143 9.23 -11.62 -55.28
C LEU A 143 9.69 -13.08 -55.13
N SER A 144 8.76 -14.03 -55.25
CA SER A 144 9.06 -15.47 -55.31
C SER A 144 8.75 -16.01 -56.71
N LEU A 145 9.84 -16.27 -57.43
CA LEU A 145 10.05 -17.32 -58.43
C LEU A 145 8.98 -17.54 -59.54
N SER A 146 9.40 -17.20 -60.76
CA SER A 146 9.08 -18.02 -61.93
C SER A 146 10.37 -18.31 -62.71
N PHE A 147 11.15 -19.27 -62.20
CA PHE A 147 12.06 -20.06 -63.04
C PHE A 147 11.30 -21.33 -63.43
N HIS A 148 10.82 -21.39 -64.67
CA HIS A 148 10.28 -22.60 -65.26
C HIS A 148 11.22 -23.11 -66.35
N PHE A 149 11.52 -24.39 -66.21
CA PHE A 149 12.42 -25.25 -66.95
C PHE A 149 12.02 -25.39 -68.43
N LYS A 150 12.99 -25.20 -69.35
CA LYS A 150 13.14 -26.02 -70.56
C LYS A 150 14.57 -25.98 -71.08
#